data_AF-A0A4S4H929-F1
#
_entry.id   AF-A0A4S4H929-F1
#
_cell.length_a   1.000
_cell.length_b   1.000
_cell.length_c   1.000
_cell.angle_alpha   90.00
_cell.angle_beta   90.00
_cell.angle_gamma   90.00
#
_symmetry.space_group_name_H-M   'P 1'
#
loop_
_entity.id
_entity.type
_entity.pdbx_description
1 polymer ?
#
loop_
_entity_poly.entity_id
_entity_poly.type
_entity_poly.pdbx_seq_one_letter_code
_entity_poly.pdbx_strand_id
1 'polypeptide(L)'
;MKNFIIIITTLFAMLCGTSCSKEGSGEGGENIAYISGDYGEGKQYKLSATLNGEELKSTGYVSFITHDFKIGDFTLVDIVPDIQKVELKDVSLEEIETEEIYEVKFDGTTTIIGHGNIGISGKIKGGTMFLAVSIE
;
A
#
# COMPACT_ATOMS: atom_id res chain seq x y z
N MET A 1 57.71 42.81 -17.60
CA MET A 1 56.38 43.39 -17.90
C MET A 1 55.82 43.96 -16.59
N LYS A 2 55.14 45.10 -16.71
CA LYS A 2 54.73 46.05 -15.66
C LYS A 2 54.08 45.44 -14.41
N ASN A 3 54.52 45.97 -13.26
CA ASN A 3 53.83 46.00 -11.96
C ASN A 3 52.45 46.68 -12.08
N PHE A 4 51.45 46.25 -11.30
CA PHE A 4 50.93 46.98 -10.12
C PHE A 4 49.72 46.27 -9.48
N ILE A 5 49.58 46.51 -8.18
CA ILE A 5 48.73 45.89 -7.17
C ILE A 5 47.41 46.71 -6.96
N ILE A 6 46.44 46.14 -6.21
CA ILE A 6 45.35 46.78 -5.39
C ILE A 6 44.02 47.09 -6.17
N ILE A 7 42.77 46.93 -5.69
CA ILE A 7 42.12 46.78 -4.36
C ILE A 7 40.76 46.05 -4.48
N ILE A 8 40.39 45.41 -3.37
CA ILE A 8 39.09 44.85 -2.93
C ILE A 8 37.88 45.78 -3.15
N THR A 9 36.75 45.25 -3.63
CA THR A 9 35.43 45.74 -3.19
C THR A 9 34.39 44.61 -3.20
N THR A 10 33.91 44.29 -1.99
CA THR A 10 32.71 43.51 -1.66
C THR A 10 31.48 43.90 -2.46
N LEU A 11 30.73 42.90 -2.94
CA LEU A 11 29.27 43.02 -3.01
C LEU A 11 28.62 41.69 -2.62
N PHE A 12 28.18 41.66 -1.36
CA PHE A 12 27.24 40.69 -0.82
C PHE A 12 25.87 40.98 -1.43
N ALA A 13 25.32 40.05 -2.20
CA ALA A 13 23.91 40.06 -2.55
C ALA A 13 23.35 38.65 -2.27
N MET A 14 22.86 38.48 -1.04
CA MET A 14 21.81 37.51 -0.76
C MET A 14 20.63 37.81 -1.69
N LEU A 15 20.27 36.84 -2.51
CA LEU A 15 18.89 36.69 -2.94
C LEU A 15 18.43 35.30 -2.52
N CYS A 16 17.87 35.26 -1.32
CA CYS A 16 16.86 34.27 -0.96
C CYS A 16 15.71 34.44 -1.95
N GLY A 17 15.74 33.67 -3.04
CA GLY A 17 14.59 33.50 -3.92
C GLY A 17 13.65 32.48 -3.29
N THR A 18 12.72 32.96 -2.48
CA THR A 18 11.48 32.24 -2.17
C THR A 18 10.70 32.08 -3.48
N SER A 19 10.84 30.94 -4.18
CA SER A 19 9.86 30.55 -5.18
C SER A 19 8.88 29.58 -4.53
N CYS A 20 7.96 30.13 -3.74
CA CYS A 20 6.65 29.55 -3.57
C CYS A 20 5.93 29.74 -4.91
N SER A 21 6.22 28.86 -5.87
CA SER A 21 5.37 28.73 -7.05
C SER A 21 4.17 27.89 -6.64
N LYS A 22 3.13 28.59 -6.14
CA LYS A 22 1.76 28.09 -6.21
C LYS A 22 1.37 28.15 -7.68
N GLU A 23 1.35 27.01 -8.34
CA GLU A 23 0.58 26.81 -9.55
C GLU A 23 -0.27 25.56 -9.32
N GLY A 24 -1.58 25.74 -9.39
CA GLY A 24 -2.58 24.79 -8.93
C GLY A 24 -2.42 23.43 -9.59
N SER A 25 -2.18 22.41 -8.78
CA SER A 25 -2.51 21.05 -9.15
C SER A 25 -4.01 20.92 -8.96
N GLY A 26 -4.73 20.78 -10.07
CA GLY A 26 -6.14 20.41 -10.06
C GLY A 26 -6.36 19.19 -9.16
N GLU A 27 -7.56 19.16 -8.60
CA GLU A 27 -8.15 18.11 -7.77
C GLU A 27 -7.52 16.74 -8.00
N GLY A 28 -6.95 16.19 -6.92
CA GLY A 28 -6.03 15.05 -6.89
C GLY A 28 -6.57 13.80 -7.56
N GLY A 29 -6.42 13.73 -8.87
CA GLY A 29 -6.68 12.56 -9.69
C GLY A 29 -5.42 11.78 -9.98
N GLU A 30 -4.69 11.31 -8.96
CA GLU A 30 -3.55 10.41 -9.16
C GLU A 30 -3.38 9.50 -7.93
N ASN A 31 -4.14 8.39 -7.83
CA ASN A 31 -3.83 7.37 -6.82
C ASN A 31 -4.07 5.91 -7.26
N ILE A 32 -4.22 5.64 -8.56
CA ILE A 32 -4.58 4.32 -9.12
C ILE A 32 -3.57 3.18 -8.89
N ALA A 33 -2.43 3.45 -8.25
CA ALA A 33 -1.31 2.50 -8.07
C ALA A 33 -0.82 2.34 -6.62
N TYR A 34 -1.46 2.94 -5.61
CA TYR A 34 -0.87 3.01 -4.26
C TYR A 34 -1.19 1.85 -3.31
N ILE A 35 -2.12 0.96 -3.66
CA ILE A 35 -2.50 -0.16 -2.79
C ILE A 35 -2.04 -1.52 -3.32
N SER A 36 -1.65 -1.64 -4.59
CA SER A 36 -1.07 -2.88 -5.13
C SER A 36 0.36 -3.06 -4.58
N GLY A 37 0.66 -4.25 -4.10
CA GLY A 37 1.98 -4.62 -3.59
C GLY A 37 1.94 -5.71 -2.54
N ASP A 38 3.09 -5.91 -1.89
CA ASP A 38 3.25 -6.90 -0.84
C ASP A 38 2.99 -6.30 0.54
N TYR A 39 2.16 -6.97 1.33
CA TYR A 39 1.79 -6.64 2.70
C TYR A 39 2.37 -7.68 3.66
N GLY A 40 3.22 -7.28 4.60
CA GLY A 40 3.87 -8.21 5.53
C GLY A 40 5.06 -7.59 6.27
N GLU A 41 5.68 -8.35 7.17
CA GLU A 41 6.90 -7.90 7.84
C GLU A 41 8.06 -7.74 6.83
N GLY A 42 8.71 -6.56 6.85
CA GLY A 42 9.78 -6.24 5.89
C GLY A 42 9.31 -6.00 4.46
N LYS A 43 8.01 -5.91 4.21
CA LYS A 43 7.42 -5.63 2.88
C LYS A 43 7.10 -4.14 2.70
N GLN A 44 6.61 -3.80 1.51
CA GLN A 44 6.24 -2.43 1.13
C GLN A 44 5.14 -1.87 2.04
N TYR A 45 4.15 -2.71 2.36
CA TYR A 45 2.98 -2.34 3.16
C TYR A 45 2.85 -3.21 4.41
N LYS A 46 2.09 -2.71 5.39
CA LYS A 46 1.90 -3.39 6.68
C LYS A 46 0.75 -4.38 6.59
N LEU A 47 0.94 -5.58 7.14
CA LEU A 47 -0.12 -6.57 7.30
C LEU A 47 -0.47 -6.71 8.78
N SER A 48 -1.76 -6.67 9.10
CA SER A 48 -2.32 -7.13 10.37
C SER A 48 -3.34 -8.21 10.02
N ALA A 49 -3.05 -9.46 10.39
CA ALA A 49 -3.85 -10.59 9.96
C ALA A 49 -4.32 -11.46 11.13
N THR A 50 -5.51 -12.03 10.99
CA THR A 50 -6.03 -13.06 11.88
C THR A 50 -6.40 -14.32 11.10
N LEU A 51 -6.33 -15.47 11.76
CA LEU A 51 -6.80 -16.75 11.26
C LEU A 51 -7.83 -17.32 12.23
N ASN A 52 -9.06 -17.55 11.74
CA ASN A 52 -10.19 -17.99 12.55
C ASN A 52 -10.40 -17.13 13.82
N GLY A 53 -10.11 -15.83 13.72
CA GLY A 53 -10.24 -14.86 14.81
C GLY A 53 -9.01 -14.72 15.73
N GLU A 54 -7.99 -15.56 15.58
CA GLU A 54 -6.75 -15.46 16.35
C GLU A 54 -5.67 -14.68 15.60
N GLU A 55 -4.91 -13.83 16.30
CA GLU A 55 -3.84 -13.04 15.69
C GLU A 55 -2.73 -13.95 15.12
N LEU A 56 -2.37 -13.72 13.86
CA LEU A 56 -1.29 -14.45 13.21
C LEU A 56 0.06 -13.91 13.67
N LYS A 57 0.84 -14.78 14.32
CA LYS A 57 2.26 -14.53 14.63
C LYS A 57 3.21 -14.94 13.49
N SER A 58 2.65 -15.33 12.35
CA SER A 58 3.39 -15.82 11.17
C SER A 58 4.12 -14.67 10.45
N THR A 59 5.26 -14.98 9.83
CA THR A 59 6.01 -14.09 8.92
C THR A 59 5.45 -14.09 7.48
N GLY A 60 4.27 -14.71 7.28
CA GLY A 60 3.59 -14.74 5.98
C GLY A 60 3.27 -13.34 5.44
N TYR A 61 2.93 -13.28 4.16
CA TYR A 61 2.61 -12.02 3.50
C TYR A 61 1.48 -12.19 2.49
N VAL A 62 0.84 -11.07 2.13
CA VAL A 62 -0.15 -11.01 1.07
C VAL A 62 0.44 -10.23 -0.09
N SER A 63 0.45 -10.82 -1.29
CA SER A 63 0.65 -10.07 -2.53
C SER A 63 -0.71 -9.70 -3.07
N PHE A 64 -0.96 -8.40 -3.24
CA PHE A 64 -2.25 -7.87 -3.66
C PHE A 64 -2.10 -7.02 -4.92
N ILE A 65 -2.99 -7.24 -5.89
CA ILE A 65 -3.05 -6.48 -7.13
C ILE A 65 -4.49 -6.03 -7.30
N THR A 66 -4.74 -4.71 -7.28
CA THR A 66 -6.05 -4.19 -7.68
C THR A 66 -6.12 -4.00 -9.19
N HIS A 67 -7.29 -4.34 -9.73
CA HIS A 67 -7.76 -3.97 -11.06
C HIS A 67 -8.85 -2.92 -10.83
N ASP A 68 -8.70 -1.74 -11.44
CA ASP A 68 -9.67 -0.63 -11.45
C ASP A 68 -10.32 -0.20 -10.12
N PHE A 69 -9.73 -0.56 -8.97
CA PHE A 69 -10.24 -0.36 -7.61
C PHE A 69 -11.55 -1.06 -7.26
N LYS A 70 -12.15 -1.82 -8.18
CA LYS A 70 -13.38 -2.57 -7.91
C LYS A 70 -13.10 -4.05 -7.77
N ILE A 71 -11.95 -4.50 -8.25
CA ILE A 71 -11.59 -5.91 -8.26
C ILE A 71 -10.14 -6.06 -7.74
N GLY A 72 -9.87 -7.14 -7.03
CA GLY A 72 -8.58 -7.43 -6.44
C GLY A 72 -8.19 -8.90 -6.55
N ASP A 73 -6.93 -9.13 -6.88
CA ASP A 73 -6.30 -10.44 -6.80
C ASP A 73 -5.46 -10.51 -5.51
N PHE A 74 -5.68 -11.57 -4.75
CA PHE A 74 -4.97 -11.84 -3.51
C PHE A 74 -4.16 -13.12 -3.65
N THR A 75 -2.91 -13.06 -3.21
CA THR A 75 -2.06 -14.23 -3.01
C THR A 75 -1.57 -14.23 -1.57
N LEU A 76 -2.09 -15.15 -0.76
CA LEU A 76 -1.67 -15.37 0.62
C LEU A 76 -0.52 -16.38 0.61
N VAL A 77 0.64 -16.00 1.16
CA VAL A 77 1.83 -16.86 1.22
C VAL A 77 2.19 -17.13 2.68
N ASP A 78 2.26 -18.41 3.04
CA ASP A 78 2.58 -18.89 4.40
C ASP A 78 1.67 -18.29 5.50
N ILE A 79 0.42 -17.97 5.14
CA ILE A 79 -0.62 -17.45 6.05
C ILE A 79 -1.55 -18.59 6.50
N VAL A 80 -1.92 -19.48 5.57
CA VAL A 80 -2.83 -20.60 5.85
C VAL A 80 -2.00 -21.83 6.23
N PRO A 81 -2.25 -22.47 7.40
CA PRO A 81 -1.54 -23.66 7.82
C PRO A 81 -1.60 -24.76 6.76
N ASP A 82 -0.47 -25.45 6.57
CA ASP A 82 -0.31 -26.56 5.62
C ASP A 82 -0.53 -26.22 4.14
N ILE A 83 -0.78 -24.94 3.81
CA ILE A 83 -0.93 -24.45 2.45
C ILE A 83 0.02 -23.29 2.23
N GLN A 84 1.11 -23.55 1.51
CA GLN A 84 2.13 -22.54 1.22
C GLN A 84 1.56 -21.31 0.51
N LYS A 85 0.57 -21.51 -0.38
CA LYS A 85 0.03 -20.44 -1.22
C LYS A 85 -1.46 -20.63 -1.49
N VAL A 86 -2.24 -19.59 -1.21
CA VAL A 86 -3.67 -19.51 -1.54
C VAL A 86 -3.90 -18.33 -2.47
N GLU A 87 -4.56 -18.56 -3.59
CA GLU A 87 -4.91 -17.52 -4.56
C GLU A 87 -6.42 -17.29 -4.56
N LEU A 88 -6.81 -16.01 -4.50
CA LEU A 88 -8.17 -15.56 -4.74
C LEU A 88 -8.11 -14.53 -5.86
N LYS A 89 -8.86 -14.79 -6.93
CA LYS A 89 -8.91 -13.94 -8.11
C LYS A 89 -10.26 -13.26 -8.19
N ASP A 90 -10.27 -12.09 -8.82
CA ASP A 90 -11.48 -11.33 -9.10
C ASP A 90 -12.33 -11.02 -7.85
N VAL A 91 -11.69 -10.76 -6.70
CA VAL A 91 -12.39 -10.43 -5.44
C VAL A 91 -12.93 -9.00 -5.52
N SER A 92 -14.23 -8.85 -5.27
CA SER A 92 -14.88 -7.54 -5.25
C SER A 92 -14.31 -6.63 -4.16
N LEU A 93 -14.09 -5.37 -4.51
CA LEU A 93 -13.62 -4.31 -3.64
C LEU A 93 -14.70 -3.23 -3.51
N GLU A 94 -14.91 -2.74 -2.28
CA GLU A 94 -15.81 -1.62 -1.98
C GLU A 94 -14.97 -0.43 -1.51
N GLU A 95 -14.92 0.63 -2.31
CA GLU A 95 -14.33 1.90 -1.90
C GLU A 95 -15.22 2.59 -0.87
N ILE A 96 -14.61 2.99 0.24
CA ILE A 96 -15.27 3.75 1.29
C ILE A 96 -14.74 5.18 1.21
N GLU A 97 -15.59 6.08 0.70
CA GLU A 97 -15.28 7.51 0.69
C GLU A 97 -15.12 8.01 2.13
N THR A 98 -13.91 8.43 2.48
CA THR A 98 -13.65 9.18 3.71
C THR A 98 -12.89 10.46 3.37
N GLU A 99 -13.13 11.52 4.14
CA GLU A 99 -12.58 12.85 3.86
C GLU A 99 -11.04 12.93 4.00
N GLU A 100 -10.40 11.94 4.63
CA GLU A 100 -9.00 12.04 5.04
C GLU A 100 -8.11 10.86 4.61
N ILE A 101 -8.65 9.64 4.49
CA ILE A 101 -7.85 8.44 4.23
C ILE A 101 -8.59 7.49 3.30
N TYR A 102 -7.97 7.13 2.18
CA TYR A 102 -8.48 6.10 1.29
C TYR A 102 -8.66 4.75 2.02
N GLU A 103 -9.85 4.17 1.93
CA GLU A 103 -10.21 2.90 2.56
C GLU A 103 -10.96 2.02 1.55
N VAL A 104 -10.54 0.76 1.43
CA VAL A 104 -11.19 -0.25 0.58
C VAL A 104 -11.50 -1.47 1.42
N LYS A 105 -12.72 -1.97 1.34
CA LYS A 105 -13.12 -3.25 1.92
C LYS A 105 -13.10 -4.36 0.88
N PHE A 106 -12.90 -5.59 1.34
CA PHE A 106 -12.94 -6.78 0.52
C PHE A 106 -13.54 -7.95 1.31
N ASP A 107 -14.19 -8.84 0.58
CA ASP A 107 -14.71 -10.11 1.06
C ASP A 107 -14.67 -11.10 -0.12
N GLY A 108 -14.08 -12.28 0.09
CA GLY A 108 -13.92 -13.27 -0.97
C GLY A 108 -13.65 -14.65 -0.42
N THR A 109 -14.00 -15.66 -1.21
CA THR A 109 -13.84 -17.07 -0.82
C THR A 109 -13.28 -17.86 -1.99
N THR A 110 -12.41 -18.83 -1.69
CA THR A 110 -11.92 -19.83 -2.65
C THR A 110 -12.02 -21.22 -2.05
N THR A 111 -12.09 -22.25 -2.90
CA THR A 111 -12.10 -23.65 -2.46
C THR A 111 -10.79 -24.30 -2.85
N ILE A 112 -10.08 -24.87 -1.86
CA ILE A 112 -8.85 -25.62 -2.09
C ILE A 112 -9.14 -27.11 -1.94
N ILE A 113 -8.85 -27.88 -3.00
CA ILE A 113 -9.04 -29.33 -3.01
C ILE A 113 -8.23 -29.96 -1.88
N GLY A 114 -8.91 -30.68 -0.99
CA GLY A 114 -8.29 -31.35 0.16
C GLY A 114 -8.16 -30.50 1.44
N HIS A 115 -8.48 -29.20 1.38
CA HIS A 115 -8.33 -28.28 2.52
C HIS A 115 -9.60 -27.49 2.88
N GLY A 116 -10.64 -27.54 2.04
CA GLY A 116 -11.94 -26.90 2.33
C GLY A 116 -12.06 -25.51 1.70
N ASN A 117 -12.96 -24.70 2.27
CA ASN A 117 -13.16 -23.33 1.83
C ASN A 117 -12.27 -22.39 2.65
N ILE A 118 -11.64 -21.44 1.96
CA ILE A 118 -10.83 -20.40 2.57
C ILE A 118 -11.49 -19.07 2.25
N GLY A 119 -11.96 -18.40 3.30
CA GLY A 119 -12.52 -17.06 3.23
C GLY A 119 -11.47 -16.02 3.60
N ILE A 120 -11.53 -14.87 2.93
CA ILE A 120 -10.85 -13.64 3.33
C ILE A 120 -11.89 -12.54 3.48
N SER A 121 -11.74 -11.73 4.50
CA SER A 121 -12.47 -10.46 4.64
C SER A 121 -11.56 -9.42 5.27
N GLY A 122 -11.85 -8.15 5.03
CA GLY A 122 -11.01 -7.12 5.61
C GLY A 122 -11.07 -5.79 4.91
N LYS A 123 -10.01 -5.02 5.13
CA LYS A 123 -9.85 -3.71 4.50
C LYS A 123 -8.40 -3.28 4.36
N ILE A 124 -8.14 -2.41 3.39
CA ILE A 124 -6.90 -1.68 3.22
C ILE A 124 -7.15 -0.22 3.62
N LYS A 125 -6.36 0.30 4.56
CA LYS A 125 -6.44 1.69 5.03
C LYS A 125 -5.06 2.22 5.34
N GLY A 126 -4.70 3.37 4.77
CA GLY A 126 -3.45 4.07 5.10
C GLY A 126 -2.19 3.20 4.96
N GLY A 127 -2.12 2.37 3.92
CA GLY A 127 -0.99 1.46 3.67
C GLY A 127 -0.91 0.24 4.61
N THR A 128 -1.98 -0.06 5.35
CA THR A 128 -2.10 -1.27 6.16
C THR A 128 -3.28 -2.11 5.67
N MET A 129 -3.05 -3.41 5.45
CA MET A 129 -4.11 -4.39 5.22
C MET A 129 -4.48 -5.04 6.55
N PHE A 130 -5.76 -4.96 6.90
CA PHE A 130 -6.38 -5.66 8.01
C PHE A 130 -7.12 -6.86 7.42
N LEU A 131 -6.54 -8.06 7.56
CA LEU A 131 -7.02 -9.29 6.94
C LEU A 131 -7.57 -10.23 8.02
N ALA A 132 -8.77 -10.74 7.82
CA ALA A 132 -9.29 -11.90 8.54
C ALA A 132 -9.38 -13.07 7.56
N VAL A 133 -8.76 -14.19 7.92
CA VAL A 133 -8.83 -15.44 7.17
C VAL A 133 -9.69 -16.43 7.93
N SER A 134 -10.63 -17.08 7.25
CA SER A 134 -11.40 -18.21 7.78
C SER A 134 -11.10 -19.48 6.99
N ILE A 135 -11.11 -20.62 7.68
CA ILE A 135 -11.03 -21.95 7.06
C ILE A 135 -12.28 -22.72 7.51
N GLU A 136 -13.05 -23.20 6.54
CA GLU A 136 -14.30 -23.96 6.73
C GLU A 136 -14.23 -25.36 6.13
#